data_AF-I0L7L3-F1
#
_entry.id   AF-I0L7L3-F1
#
_cell.length_a   1.000
_cell.length_b   1.000
_cell.length_c   1.000
_cell.angle_alpha   90.00
_cell.angle_beta   90.00
_cell.angle_gamma   90.00
#
_symmetry.space_group_name_H-M   'P 1'
#
loop_
_entity.id
_entity.type
_entity.pdbx_description
1 polymer ?
#
loop_
_entity_poly.entity_id
_entity_poly.type
_entity_poly.pdbx_seq_one_letter_code
_entity_poly.pdbx_strand_id
1 'polypeptide(L)'
;MSRRTGKPSYLSTRPDSRGRRVTRLAVAGAGLVVAASLLGGGIGYGIGRPDATEASIADLRRAETKRDLQQIAELTALARRTSDQISPILAALGAGGTTGPVPDPGQARQWQQAVRAAAEPFANPPSGTTATNVARGGLRSAVDQAAVAVDTYALAANSPAVNRKALTDLAARQATLAATTWSVAATQLDQVNVDAGHGHQHVYLDTGKDGGAFTPDQAAEGTGG
;
A
#
# COMPACT_ATOMS: atom_id res chain seq x y z
N MET A 1 26.14 -8.02 -23.12
CA MET A 1 24.66 -8.16 -23.10
C MET A 1 24.08 -7.07 -22.21
N SER A 2 23.54 -6.00 -22.80
CA SER A 2 23.03 -4.83 -22.06
C SER A 2 21.53 -4.98 -21.84
N ARG A 3 21.11 -5.19 -20.58
CA ARG A 3 19.69 -5.28 -20.22
C ARG A 3 19.12 -3.87 -20.15
N ARG A 4 18.19 -3.61 -21.07
CA ARG A 4 17.38 -2.39 -21.21
C ARG A 4 16.51 -2.26 -19.94
N THR A 5 16.89 -1.39 -19.01
CA THR A 5 16.06 -1.02 -17.86
C THR A 5 14.87 -0.20 -18.36
N GLY A 6 13.65 -0.63 -17.99
CA GLY A 6 12.41 0.07 -18.30
C GLY A 6 12.39 1.44 -17.63
N LYS A 7 11.83 2.44 -18.34
CA LYS A 7 11.64 3.79 -17.79
C LYS A 7 10.66 3.74 -16.61
N PRO A 8 10.90 4.50 -15.53
CA PRO A 8 9.98 4.55 -14.39
C PRO A 8 8.65 5.26 -14.74
N SER A 9 7.59 4.78 -14.10
CA SER A 9 6.16 5.02 -14.39
C SER A 9 5.65 6.43 -14.10
N TYR A 10 6.44 7.32 -13.52
CA TYR A 10 6.01 8.68 -13.13
C TYR A 10 6.11 9.72 -14.27
N LEU A 11 6.50 9.30 -15.48
CA LEU A 11 6.50 10.15 -16.67
C LEU A 11 5.24 9.91 -17.52
N SER A 12 4.06 9.97 -16.90
CA SER A 12 2.84 10.31 -17.64
C SER A 12 2.94 11.78 -18.02
N THR A 13 3.42 12.04 -19.23
CA THR A 13 3.32 13.34 -19.90
C THR A 13 1.88 13.84 -19.87
N ARG A 14 1.62 14.90 -19.09
CA ARG A 14 0.47 15.79 -19.32
C ARG A 14 0.49 16.26 -20.78
N PRO A 15 -0.65 16.33 -21.48
CA PRO A 15 -0.69 16.98 -22.78
C PRO A 15 -0.42 18.48 -22.61
N ASP A 16 0.68 18.95 -23.19
CA ASP A 16 1.00 20.37 -23.35
C ASP A 16 -0.12 21.06 -24.13
N SER A 17 -0.90 21.91 -23.46
CA SER A 17 -1.80 22.86 -24.09
C SER A 17 -0.99 24.00 -24.72
N ARG A 18 -0.40 23.77 -25.89
CA ARG A 18 0.25 24.83 -26.68
C ARG A 18 -0.78 25.59 -27.52
N GLY A 19 -1.15 26.76 -26.99
CA GLY A 19 -0.91 28.02 -27.68
C GLY A 19 -1.60 28.23 -29.03
N ARG A 20 -2.82 28.76 -28.96
CA ARG A 20 -3.55 29.45 -30.02
C ARG A 20 -2.66 30.55 -30.65
N ARG A 21 -2.27 30.42 -31.92
CA ARG A 21 -1.88 31.55 -32.77
C ARG A 21 -2.74 31.56 -34.03
N VAL A 22 -3.49 32.65 -34.15
CA VAL A 22 -4.31 32.98 -35.31
C VAL A 22 -3.42 33.73 -36.30
N THR A 23 -3.35 33.25 -37.53
CA THR A 23 -3.02 34.09 -38.69
C THR A 23 -3.94 33.70 -39.83
N ARG A 24 -4.77 34.66 -40.23
CA ARG A 24 -5.68 34.60 -41.38
C ARG A 24 -4.89 34.87 -42.67
N LEU A 25 -5.21 34.13 -43.74
CA LEU A 25 -5.17 34.49 -45.17
C LEU A 25 -5.81 33.28 -45.90
N ALA A 26 -7.13 33.24 -46.10
CA ALA A 26 -7.93 33.77 -47.21
C ALA A 26 -7.87 32.93 -48.52
N VAL A 27 -9.01 32.25 -48.78
CA VAL A 27 -9.69 32.02 -50.07
C VAL A 27 -8.97 31.20 -51.15
N ALA A 28 -9.36 29.92 -51.27
CA ALA A 28 -9.84 29.26 -52.50
C ALA A 28 -9.73 27.73 -52.32
N GLY A 29 -10.87 27.03 -52.14
CA GLY A 29 -10.84 25.55 -52.05
C GLY A 29 -12.07 24.88 -51.43
N ALA A 30 -13.25 25.51 -51.46
CA ALA A 30 -14.45 24.92 -50.82
C ALA A 30 -15.03 23.69 -51.56
N GLY A 31 -14.63 23.43 -52.81
CA GLY A 31 -15.13 22.28 -53.59
C GLY A 31 -14.35 20.97 -53.40
N LEU A 32 -13.05 21.03 -53.11
CA LEU A 32 -12.18 19.83 -53.02
C LEU A 32 -12.13 19.22 -51.60
N VAL A 33 -12.44 20.01 -50.57
CA VAL A 33 -12.40 19.55 -49.17
C VAL A 33 -13.57 18.64 -48.85
N VAL A 34 -14.75 18.85 -49.43
CA VAL A 34 -15.94 18.02 -49.14
C VAL A 34 -15.80 16.60 -49.73
N ALA A 35 -15.21 16.46 -50.91
CA ALA A 35 -14.97 15.14 -51.53
C ALA A 35 -13.86 14.35 -50.80
N ALA A 36 -12.78 15.01 -50.36
CA ALA A 36 -11.72 14.38 -49.59
C ALA A 36 -12.16 14.02 -48.16
N SER A 37 -13.08 14.78 -47.57
CA SER A 37 -13.64 14.49 -46.23
C SER A 37 -14.57 13.27 -46.24
N LEU A 38 -15.34 13.07 -47.31
CA LEU A 38 -16.24 11.93 -47.45
C LEU A 38 -15.50 10.64 -47.81
N LEU A 39 -14.44 10.71 -48.62
CA LEU A 39 -13.58 9.56 -48.94
C LEU A 39 -12.60 9.22 -47.81
N GLY A 40 -11.99 10.23 -47.17
CA GLY A 40 -11.11 10.05 -46.02
C GLY A 40 -11.86 9.67 -44.73
N GLY A 41 -13.10 10.14 -44.56
CA GLY A 41 -13.98 9.76 -43.45
C GLY A 41 -14.44 8.30 -43.54
N GLY A 42 -14.72 7.78 -44.74
CA GLY A 42 -15.08 6.36 -44.93
C GLY A 42 -13.92 5.40 -44.67
N ILE A 43 -12.71 5.76 -45.11
CA ILE A 43 -11.50 4.96 -44.89
C ILE A 43 -11.03 5.09 -43.42
N GLY A 44 -11.09 6.29 -42.84
CA GLY A 44 -10.78 6.53 -41.43
C GLY A 44 -11.76 5.88 -40.45
N TYR A 45 -13.03 5.71 -40.82
CA TYR A 45 -14.03 5.02 -40.00
C TYR A 45 -13.89 3.49 -40.03
N GLY A 46 -13.37 2.93 -41.13
CA GLY A 46 -13.02 1.51 -41.22
C GLY A 46 -11.72 1.15 -40.48
N ILE A 47 -10.76 2.08 -40.41
CA ILE A 47 -9.45 1.89 -39.77
C ILE A 47 -9.44 2.33 -38.30
N GLY A 48 -10.34 3.24 -37.89
CA GLY A 48 -10.39 3.82 -36.55
C GLY A 48 -11.35 3.15 -35.57
N ARG A 49 -12.04 2.07 -35.97
CA ARG A 49 -12.84 1.26 -35.04
C ARG A 49 -11.92 0.26 -34.36
N PRO A 50 -11.90 0.20 -33.02
CA PRO A 50 -11.16 -0.86 -32.35
C PRO A 50 -11.68 -2.19 -32.86
N ASP A 51 -10.75 -3.03 -33.33
CA ASP A 51 -11.11 -4.39 -33.72
C ASP A 51 -11.63 -5.15 -32.47
N ALA A 52 -12.27 -6.30 -32.69
CA ALA A 52 -12.84 -7.08 -31.58
C ALA A 52 -11.79 -7.46 -30.51
N THR A 53 -10.51 -7.52 -30.91
CA THR A 53 -9.38 -7.78 -30.00
C THR A 53 -9.07 -6.55 -29.15
N GLU A 54 -9.00 -5.36 -29.74
CA GLU A 54 -8.78 -4.10 -29.03
C GLU A 54 -9.91 -3.79 -28.04
N ALA A 55 -11.17 -4.06 -28.43
CA ALA A 55 -12.31 -3.95 -27.53
C ALA A 55 -12.19 -4.92 -26.34
N SER A 56 -11.84 -6.18 -26.61
CA SER A 56 -11.60 -7.20 -25.57
C SER A 56 -10.46 -6.82 -24.63
N ILE A 57 -9.34 -6.32 -25.16
CA ILE A 57 -8.21 -5.82 -24.35
C ILE A 57 -8.65 -4.65 -23.47
N ALA A 58 -9.43 -3.71 -24.00
CA ALA A 58 -9.94 -2.59 -23.24
C ALA A 58 -10.88 -3.04 -22.11
N ASP A 59 -11.75 -4.02 -22.38
CA ASP A 59 -12.65 -4.60 -21.37
C ASP A 59 -11.88 -5.31 -20.27
N LEU A 60 -10.88 -6.13 -20.62
CA LEU A 60 -10.00 -6.80 -19.66
C LEU A 60 -9.26 -5.80 -18.77
N ARG A 61 -8.71 -4.73 -19.36
CA ARG A 61 -8.03 -3.67 -18.58
C ARG A 61 -8.98 -2.98 -17.62
N ARG A 62 -10.20 -2.66 -18.04
CA ARG A 62 -11.21 -2.06 -17.13
C ARG A 62 -11.56 -2.99 -15.98
N ALA A 63 -11.73 -4.29 -16.25
CA ALA A 63 -11.99 -5.29 -15.23
C ALA A 63 -10.81 -5.44 -14.25
N GLU A 64 -9.58 -5.42 -14.74
CA GLU A 64 -8.37 -5.43 -13.91
C GLU A 64 -8.27 -4.20 -13.02
N THR A 65 -8.46 -2.99 -13.57
CA THR A 65 -8.47 -1.75 -12.79
C THR A 65 -9.53 -1.80 -11.69
N LYS A 66 -10.76 -2.22 -12.01
CA LYS A 66 -11.83 -2.33 -11.01
C LYS A 66 -11.46 -3.28 -9.86
N ARG A 67 -10.86 -4.43 -10.18
CA ARG A 67 -10.39 -5.40 -9.19
C ARG A 67 -9.25 -4.86 -8.34
N ASP A 68 -8.31 -4.13 -8.93
CA ASP A 68 -7.19 -3.53 -8.18
C ASP A 68 -7.71 -2.48 -7.17
N LEU A 69 -8.62 -1.59 -7.59
CA LEU A 69 -9.28 -0.64 -6.68
C LEU A 69 -9.95 -1.34 -5.50
N GLN A 70 -10.68 -2.42 -5.76
CA GLN A 70 -11.31 -3.22 -4.70
C GLN A 70 -10.27 -3.82 -3.75
N GLN A 71 -9.19 -4.39 -4.29
CA GLN A 71 -8.13 -4.99 -3.48
C GLN A 71 -7.39 -3.97 -2.62
N ILE A 72 -7.21 -2.75 -3.11
CA ILE A 72 -6.59 -1.65 -2.35
C ILE A 72 -7.48 -1.25 -1.17
N ALA A 73 -8.79 -1.10 -1.40
CA ALA A 73 -9.75 -0.80 -0.34
C ALA A 73 -9.81 -1.93 0.71
N GLU A 74 -9.84 -3.19 0.28
CA GLU A 74 -9.83 -4.36 1.17
C GLU A 74 -8.53 -4.45 1.99
N LEU A 75 -7.38 -4.21 1.36
CA LEU A 75 -6.09 -4.19 2.05
C LEU A 75 -6.02 -3.05 3.08
N THR A 76 -6.56 -1.88 2.75
CA THR A 76 -6.63 -0.73 3.67
C THR A 76 -7.51 -1.03 4.88
N ALA A 77 -8.68 -1.62 4.66
CA ALA A 77 -9.57 -2.03 5.75
C ALA A 77 -8.95 -3.13 6.62
N LEU A 78 -8.24 -4.10 6.00
CA LEU A 78 -7.50 -5.12 6.73
C LEU A 78 -6.40 -4.50 7.58
N ALA A 79 -5.58 -3.61 7.00
CA ALA A 79 -4.50 -2.94 7.70
C ALA A 79 -5.01 -2.16 8.93
N ARG A 80 -6.14 -1.44 8.81
CA ARG A 80 -6.74 -0.71 9.94
C ARG A 80 -7.14 -1.65 11.08
N ARG A 81 -7.90 -2.70 10.79
CA ARG A 81 -8.30 -3.70 11.80
C ARG A 81 -7.10 -4.38 12.46
N THR A 82 -6.09 -4.73 11.67
CA THR A 82 -4.86 -5.33 12.18
C THR A 82 -4.09 -4.34 13.07
N SER A 83 -4.00 -3.06 12.67
CA SER A 83 -3.41 -1.99 13.48
C SER A 83 -4.08 -1.91 14.85
N ASP A 84 -5.41 -1.81 14.89
CA ASP A 84 -6.19 -1.75 16.12
C ASP A 84 -5.95 -2.94 17.05
N GLN A 85 -5.73 -4.14 16.47
CA GLN A 85 -5.47 -5.37 17.23
C GLN A 85 -4.05 -5.42 17.82
N ILE A 86 -3.03 -5.00 17.06
CA ILE A 86 -1.62 -5.21 17.45
C ILE A 86 -0.99 -3.99 18.14
N SER A 87 -1.45 -2.78 17.85
CA SER A 87 -0.97 -1.54 18.50
C SER A 87 -0.90 -1.62 20.03
N PRO A 88 -1.97 -2.01 20.76
CA PRO A 88 -1.92 -2.05 22.23
C PRO A 88 -0.90 -3.07 22.76
N ILE A 89 -0.66 -4.16 22.04
CA ILE A 89 0.33 -5.18 22.39
C ILE A 89 1.74 -4.61 22.24
N LEU A 90 2.03 -4.00 21.10
CA LEU A 90 3.34 -3.41 20.82
C LEU A 90 3.65 -2.24 21.75
N ALA A 91 2.66 -1.40 22.06
CA ALA A 91 2.77 -0.33 23.05
C ALA A 91 3.11 -0.89 24.44
N ALA A 92 2.43 -1.96 24.88
CA ALA A 92 2.70 -2.60 26.17
C ALA A 92 4.11 -3.20 26.23
N LEU A 93 4.55 -3.88 25.17
CA LEU A 93 5.92 -4.41 25.06
C LEU A 93 6.98 -3.29 25.10
N GLY A 94 6.73 -2.15 24.45
CA GLY A 94 7.60 -0.98 24.47
C GLY A 94 7.58 -0.18 25.78
N ALA A 95 6.54 -0.34 26.60
CA ALA A 95 6.43 0.27 27.93
C ALA A 95 7.11 -0.56 29.03
N GLY A 96 7.21 -1.88 28.85
CA GLY A 96 7.74 -2.82 29.86
C GLY A 96 9.27 -2.82 30.07
N GLY A 97 10.04 -1.97 29.39
CA GLY A 97 11.49 -1.89 29.56
C GLY A 97 11.92 -1.50 30.99
N THR A 98 13.07 -2.03 31.43
CA THR A 98 13.83 -1.83 32.71
C THR A 98 13.11 -1.73 34.07
N THR A 99 11.92 -1.16 34.15
CA THR A 99 11.14 -0.88 35.38
C THR A 99 9.70 -1.39 35.28
N GLY A 100 9.35 -2.09 34.19
CA GLY A 100 8.01 -2.62 33.98
C GLY A 100 7.63 -3.77 34.93
N PRO A 101 6.33 -4.11 35.02
CA PRO A 101 5.86 -5.28 35.75
C PRO A 101 6.56 -6.56 35.29
N VAL A 102 6.66 -7.54 36.19
CA VAL A 102 7.16 -8.88 35.84
C VAL A 102 6.30 -9.46 34.71
N PRO A 103 6.91 -9.99 33.63
CA PRO A 103 6.14 -10.57 32.53
C PRO A 103 5.18 -11.67 32.98
N ASP A 104 3.92 -11.55 32.60
CA ASP A 104 2.87 -12.51 32.95
C ASP A 104 2.68 -13.58 31.84
N PRO A 105 2.82 -14.89 32.15
CA PRO A 105 2.56 -15.96 31.20
C PRO A 105 1.11 -16.01 30.68
N GLY A 106 0.13 -15.58 31.49
CA GLY A 106 -1.28 -15.52 31.09
C GLY A 106 -1.51 -14.52 29.96
N GLN A 107 -1.07 -13.29 30.18
CA GLN A 107 -1.07 -12.20 29.20
C GLN A 107 -0.28 -12.57 27.93
N ALA A 108 0.91 -13.18 28.07
CA ALA A 108 1.72 -13.60 26.94
C ALA A 108 0.95 -14.53 25.99
N ARG A 109 0.23 -15.53 26.54
CA ARG A 109 -0.61 -16.45 25.74
C ARG A 109 -1.75 -15.74 25.01
N GLN A 110 -2.40 -14.78 25.67
CA GLN A 110 -3.47 -13.98 25.05
C GLN A 110 -2.92 -13.17 23.86
N TRP A 111 -1.75 -12.55 24.03
CA TRP A 111 -1.09 -11.81 22.94
C TRP A 111 -0.66 -12.72 21.79
N GLN A 112 -0.13 -13.93 22.08
CA GLN A 112 0.22 -14.89 21.03
C GLN A 112 -1.01 -15.29 20.19
N GLN A 113 -2.17 -15.47 20.83
CA GLN A 113 -3.42 -15.77 20.14
C GLN A 113 -3.89 -14.58 19.30
N ALA A 114 -3.86 -13.37 19.86
CA ALA A 114 -4.26 -12.15 19.16
C ALA A 114 -3.41 -11.89 17.91
N VAL A 115 -2.08 -11.98 18.01
CA VAL A 115 -1.18 -11.78 16.86
C VAL A 115 -1.35 -12.88 15.82
N ARG A 116 -1.55 -14.14 16.24
CA ARG A 116 -1.85 -15.23 15.30
C ARG A 116 -3.15 -15.00 14.52
N ALA A 117 -4.20 -14.55 15.21
CA ALA A 117 -5.47 -14.19 14.56
C ALA A 117 -5.28 -13.00 13.60
N ALA A 118 -4.49 -12.00 13.99
CA ALA A 118 -4.17 -10.86 13.13
C ALA A 118 -3.35 -11.24 11.88
N ALA A 119 -2.56 -12.30 11.94
CA ALA A 119 -1.76 -12.81 10.82
C ALA A 119 -2.57 -13.63 9.80
N GLU A 120 -3.65 -14.29 10.24
CA GLU A 120 -4.44 -15.21 9.40
C GLU A 120 -4.87 -14.61 8.05
N PRO A 121 -5.42 -13.37 7.98
CA PRO A 121 -5.88 -12.80 6.72
C PRO A 121 -4.75 -12.56 5.70
N PHE A 122 -3.48 -12.52 6.14
CA PHE A 122 -2.33 -12.33 5.27
C PHE A 122 -1.76 -13.64 4.69
N ALA A 123 -2.26 -14.81 5.14
CA ALA A 123 -1.69 -16.10 4.76
C ALA A 123 -1.95 -16.47 3.29
N ASN A 124 -3.14 -16.16 2.77
CA ASN A 124 -3.58 -16.53 1.42
C ASN A 124 -4.12 -15.31 0.67
N PRO A 125 -3.26 -14.33 0.34
CA PRO A 125 -3.74 -13.10 -0.24
C PRO A 125 -4.09 -13.26 -1.73
N PRO A 126 -5.08 -12.53 -2.25
CA PRO A 126 -5.33 -12.49 -3.69
C PRO A 126 -4.16 -11.82 -4.40
N SER A 127 -3.85 -12.24 -5.62
CA SER A 127 -2.86 -11.54 -6.46
C SER A 127 -3.36 -10.15 -6.83
N GLY A 128 -2.53 -9.12 -6.62
CA GLY A 128 -2.77 -7.75 -7.07
C GLY A 128 -1.60 -7.21 -7.89
N THR A 129 -1.58 -5.89 -8.12
CA THR A 129 -0.43 -5.22 -8.73
C THR A 129 0.82 -5.34 -7.86
N THR A 130 2.00 -5.12 -8.45
CA THR A 130 3.27 -5.19 -7.72
C THR A 130 3.28 -4.28 -6.50
N ALA A 131 2.81 -3.03 -6.62
CA ALA A 131 2.78 -2.07 -5.51
C ALA A 131 1.86 -2.54 -4.38
N THR A 132 0.65 -3.01 -4.70
CA THR A 132 -0.30 -3.59 -3.73
C THR A 132 0.29 -4.84 -3.04
N ASN A 133 0.99 -5.70 -3.78
CA ASN A 133 1.64 -6.89 -3.21
C ASN A 133 2.83 -6.52 -2.31
N VAL A 134 3.59 -5.47 -2.63
CA VAL A 134 4.69 -4.97 -1.78
C VAL A 134 4.13 -4.41 -0.46
N ALA A 135 3.09 -3.57 -0.52
CA ALA A 135 2.41 -3.07 0.68
C ALA A 135 1.92 -4.23 1.56
N ARG A 136 1.21 -5.18 0.96
CA ARG A 136 0.68 -6.35 1.66
C ARG A 136 1.77 -7.24 2.27
N GLY A 137 2.83 -7.50 1.52
CA GLY A 137 3.97 -8.28 1.99
C GLY A 137 4.67 -7.60 3.16
N GLY A 138 4.87 -6.28 3.09
CA GLY A 138 5.44 -5.50 4.18
C GLY A 138 4.59 -5.52 5.45
N LEU A 139 3.26 -5.36 5.32
CA LEU A 139 2.32 -5.47 6.45
C LEU A 139 2.38 -6.86 7.09
N ARG A 140 2.35 -7.92 6.27
CA ARG A 140 2.51 -9.29 6.77
C ARG A 140 3.82 -9.47 7.53
N SER A 141 4.95 -9.02 6.96
CA SER A 141 6.25 -9.13 7.62
C SER A 141 6.30 -8.37 8.95
N ALA A 142 5.62 -7.23 9.06
CA ALA A 142 5.49 -6.51 10.32
C ALA A 142 4.70 -7.30 11.37
N VAL A 143 3.60 -7.97 10.98
CA VAL A 143 2.82 -8.84 11.88
C VAL A 143 3.63 -10.06 12.31
N ASP A 144 4.38 -10.68 11.38
CA ASP A 144 5.28 -11.80 11.71
C ASP A 144 6.37 -11.34 12.69
N GLN A 145 6.92 -10.13 12.53
CA GLN A 145 7.89 -9.55 13.46
C GLN A 145 7.28 -9.23 14.83
N ALA A 146 6.00 -8.84 14.89
CA ALA A 146 5.26 -8.68 16.13
C ALA A 146 5.07 -10.02 16.86
N ALA A 147 4.83 -11.11 16.13
CA ALA A 147 4.72 -12.45 16.70
C ALA A 147 6.02 -12.86 17.40
N VAL A 148 7.17 -12.61 16.76
CA VAL A 148 8.50 -12.87 17.35
C VAL A 148 8.72 -12.06 18.64
N ALA A 149 8.26 -10.80 18.68
CA ALA A 149 8.36 -9.97 19.88
C ALA A 149 7.55 -10.57 21.05
N VAL A 150 6.32 -11.00 20.76
CA VAL A 150 5.43 -11.62 21.74
C VAL A 150 5.98 -12.98 22.22
N ASP A 151 6.52 -13.80 21.32
CA ASP A 151 7.14 -15.08 21.69
C ASP A 151 8.35 -14.88 22.60
N THR A 152 9.15 -13.84 22.36
CA THR A 152 10.27 -13.47 23.22
C THR A 152 9.79 -12.99 24.60
N TYR A 153 8.69 -12.25 24.67
CA TYR A 153 8.05 -11.89 25.94
C TYR A 153 7.51 -13.12 26.69
N ALA A 154 6.90 -14.07 25.98
CA ALA A 154 6.46 -15.33 26.55
C ALA A 154 7.64 -16.15 27.11
N LEU A 155 8.79 -16.16 26.42
CA LEU A 155 10.01 -16.77 26.93
C LEU A 155 10.50 -16.07 28.20
N ALA A 156 10.45 -14.74 28.25
CA ALA A 156 10.80 -13.98 29.45
C ALA A 156 9.91 -14.36 30.65
N ALA A 157 8.60 -14.48 30.43
CA ALA A 157 7.62 -14.82 31.47
C ALA A 157 7.84 -16.21 32.09
N ASN A 158 8.36 -17.16 31.32
CA ASN A 158 8.65 -18.52 31.79
C ASN A 158 10.11 -18.73 32.22
N SER A 159 10.94 -17.68 32.17
CA SER A 159 12.38 -17.78 32.48
C SER A 159 12.72 -17.46 33.94
N PRO A 160 13.86 -17.98 34.45
CA PRO A 160 14.43 -17.56 35.72
C PRO A 160 14.68 -16.04 35.77
N ALA A 161 14.60 -15.46 36.97
CA ALA A 161 14.70 -14.01 37.20
C ALA A 161 15.94 -13.36 36.54
N VAL A 162 17.07 -14.07 36.54
CA VAL A 162 18.34 -13.63 35.93
C VAL A 162 18.23 -13.34 34.42
N ASN A 163 17.34 -14.04 33.70
CA ASN A 163 17.20 -13.90 32.25
C ASN A 163 16.05 -12.96 31.84
N ARG A 164 15.09 -12.70 32.74
CA ARG A 164 13.83 -11.99 32.39
C ARG A 164 14.09 -10.62 31.80
N LYS A 165 14.95 -9.82 32.45
CA LYS A 165 15.25 -8.46 32.00
C LYS A 165 15.78 -8.43 30.57
N ALA A 166 16.79 -9.26 30.28
CA ALA A 166 17.41 -9.30 28.95
C ALA A 166 16.40 -9.71 27.86
N LEU A 167 15.51 -10.66 28.17
CA LEU A 167 14.47 -11.12 27.25
C LEU A 167 13.36 -10.07 27.07
N THR A 168 12.91 -9.41 28.13
CA THR A 168 11.94 -8.30 28.03
C THR A 168 12.51 -7.13 27.22
N ASP A 169 13.77 -6.77 27.44
CA ASP A 169 14.43 -5.72 26.64
C ASP A 169 14.56 -6.14 25.16
N LEU A 170 14.78 -7.43 24.86
CA LEU A 170 14.80 -7.94 23.49
C LEU A 170 13.41 -7.89 22.84
N ALA A 171 12.37 -8.30 23.56
CA ALA A 171 10.99 -8.22 23.08
C ALA A 171 10.59 -6.78 22.77
N ALA A 172 10.99 -5.81 23.60
CA ALA A 172 10.74 -4.39 23.36
C ALA A 172 11.41 -3.90 22.06
N ARG A 173 12.69 -4.27 21.82
CA ARG A 173 13.37 -3.91 20.56
C ARG A 173 12.71 -4.56 19.33
N GLN A 174 12.27 -5.80 19.44
CA GLN A 174 11.56 -6.48 18.35
C GLN A 174 10.19 -5.84 18.08
N ALA A 175 9.48 -5.38 19.11
CA ALA A 175 8.23 -4.64 18.97
C ALA A 175 8.46 -3.30 18.24
N THR A 176 9.54 -2.59 18.56
CA THR A 176 9.97 -1.40 17.81
C THR A 176 10.23 -1.71 16.34
N LEU A 177 10.96 -2.79 16.04
CA LEU A 177 11.23 -3.21 14.66
C LEU A 177 9.95 -3.59 13.89
N ALA A 178 8.98 -4.21 14.56
CA ALA A 178 7.67 -4.49 13.98
C ALA A 178 6.94 -3.19 13.61
N ALA A 179 6.92 -2.21 14.51
CA ALA A 179 6.32 -0.90 14.28
C ALA A 179 7.01 -0.13 13.13
N THR A 180 8.34 -0.15 13.08
CA THR A 180 9.10 0.47 11.97
C THR A 180 8.77 -0.22 10.63
N THR A 181 8.77 -1.55 10.59
CA THR A 181 8.44 -2.32 9.38
C THR A 181 7.03 -2.02 8.90
N TRP A 182 6.08 -1.95 9.83
CA TRP A 182 4.70 -1.57 9.53
C TRP A 182 4.63 -0.18 8.91
N SER A 183 5.34 0.80 9.48
CA SER A 183 5.29 2.18 9.00
C SER A 183 5.75 2.32 7.55
N VAL A 184 6.79 1.61 7.13
CA VAL A 184 7.23 1.56 5.71
C VAL A 184 6.13 1.01 4.82
N ALA A 185 5.49 -0.08 5.24
CA ALA A 185 4.42 -0.72 4.48
C ALA A 185 3.15 0.15 4.44
N ALA A 186 2.85 0.85 5.53
CA ALA A 186 1.75 1.81 5.62
C ALA A 186 1.97 3.01 4.69
N THR A 187 3.18 3.54 4.60
CA THR A 187 3.52 4.59 3.61
C THR A 187 3.38 4.08 2.18
N GLN A 188 3.78 2.84 1.89
CA GLN A 188 3.56 2.26 0.56
C GLN A 188 2.07 2.09 0.25
N LEU A 189 1.27 1.70 1.25
CA LEU A 189 -0.18 1.57 1.12
C LEU A 189 -0.85 2.94 0.95
N ASP A 190 -0.39 3.98 1.63
CA ASP A 190 -0.84 5.36 1.48
C ASP A 190 -0.67 5.83 0.03
N GLN A 191 0.54 5.67 -0.54
CA GLN A 191 0.79 6.01 -1.94
C GLN A 191 -0.11 5.22 -2.91
N VAL A 192 -0.31 3.93 -2.64
CA VAL A 192 -1.19 3.08 -3.48
C VAL A 192 -2.64 3.55 -3.42
N ASN A 193 -3.11 4.05 -2.27
CA ASN A 193 -4.45 4.64 -2.16
C ASN A 193 -4.58 5.98 -2.87
N VAL A 194 -3.56 6.84 -2.77
CA VAL A 194 -3.49 8.10 -3.54
C VAL A 194 -3.56 7.82 -5.03
N ASP A 195 -2.73 6.91 -5.54
CA ASP A 195 -2.70 6.53 -6.96
C ASP A 195 -4.04 5.93 -7.44
N ALA A 196 -4.78 5.29 -6.53
CA ALA A 196 -6.11 4.73 -6.77
C ALA A 196 -7.27 5.74 -6.66
N GLY A 197 -6.99 6.99 -6.27
CA GLY A 197 -8.02 8.02 -6.05
C GLY A 197 -8.79 7.87 -4.73
N HIS A 198 -8.27 7.09 -3.79
CA HIS A 198 -8.82 6.96 -2.43
C HIS A 198 -8.25 8.03 -1.46
N GLY A 199 -7.28 8.83 -1.93
CA GLY A 199 -6.57 9.81 -1.13
C GLY A 199 -5.67 9.19 -0.05
N HIS A 200 -5.13 10.01 0.83
CA HIS A 200 -4.24 9.58 1.91
C HIS A 200 -4.97 8.65 2.90
N GLN A 201 -4.31 7.56 3.27
CA GLN A 201 -4.74 6.57 4.24
C GLN A 201 -3.60 6.33 5.25
N HIS A 202 -3.68 6.98 6.40
CA HIS A 202 -2.63 6.96 7.42
C HIS A 202 -2.77 5.78 8.39
N VAL A 203 -2.62 4.57 7.88
CA VAL A 203 -2.76 3.35 8.69
C VAL A 203 -1.46 3.04 9.45
N TYR A 204 -1.05 3.92 10.35
CA TYR A 204 0.15 3.74 11.19
C TYR A 204 -0.18 3.09 12.53
N LEU A 205 0.80 2.45 13.16
CA LEU A 205 0.66 1.90 14.51
C LEU A 205 0.90 2.99 15.54
N ASP A 206 -0.06 3.19 16.44
CA ASP A 206 0.19 3.93 17.67
C ASP A 206 0.90 3.00 18.66
N THR A 207 2.14 3.34 19.01
CA THR A 207 2.94 2.60 20.00
C THR A 207 3.33 3.48 21.20
N GLY A 208 2.76 4.69 21.32
CA GLY A 208 2.96 5.59 22.46
C GLY A 208 4.37 6.17 22.65
N LYS A 209 5.33 5.86 21.76
CA LYS A 209 6.70 6.43 21.74
C LYS A 209 7.18 6.62 20.31
N ASP A 210 8.05 7.62 20.08
CA ASP A 210 8.80 7.82 18.83
C ASP A 210 9.84 6.70 18.62
N GLY A 211 9.37 5.48 18.36
CA GLY A 211 10.18 4.28 18.18
C GLY A 211 10.91 4.20 16.84
N GLY A 212 11.17 5.32 16.17
CA GLY A 212 11.78 5.36 14.84
C GLY A 212 10.87 4.83 13.71
N ALA A 213 9.58 4.59 14.00
CA ALA A 213 8.57 4.39 12.97
C ALA A 213 8.25 5.73 12.29
N PHE A 214 7.94 5.70 10.99
CA PHE A 214 7.41 6.89 10.33
C PHE A 214 6.07 7.29 10.94
N THR A 215 5.85 8.59 11.08
CA THR A 215 4.54 9.13 11.45
C THR A 215 3.77 9.51 10.18
N PRO A 216 2.42 9.59 10.26
CA PRO A 216 1.63 10.25 9.22
C PRO A 216 2.23 11.61 8.84
N ASP A 217 2.07 12.00 7.58
CA ASP A 217 2.32 13.39 7.19
C ASP A 217 1.18 14.30 7.70
N GLN A 218 1.24 15.58 7.37
CA GLN A 218 0.23 16.56 7.82
C GLN A 218 -1.00 16.61 6.90
N ALA A 219 -1.08 15.75 5.87
CA ALA A 219 -2.25 15.71 5.01
C ALA A 219 -3.43 15.09 5.78
N ALA A 220 -4.65 15.52 5.44
CA ALA A 220 -5.84 14.90 6.03
C ALA A 220 -6.17 13.60 5.30
N GLU A 221 -6.64 12.58 6.05
CA GLU A 221 -7.12 11.34 5.43
C GLU A 221 -8.19 11.63 4.36
N GLY A 222 -8.14 10.89 3.26
CA GLY A 222 -9.07 11.04 2.14
C GLY A 222 -8.80 12.24 1.21
N THR A 223 -7.71 12.99 1.42
CA THR A 223 -7.29 14.07 0.50
C THR A 223 -6.23 13.59 -0.49
N GLY A 224 -6.04 14.30 -1.60
CA GLY A 224 -4.97 14.02 -2.57
C GLY A 224 -5.26 12.93 -3.62
N GLY A 225 -6.48 12.39 -3.65
CA GLY A 225 -6.96 11.45 -4.69
C GLY A 225 -7.46 12.12 -5.97
#